data_AF-A0A2E8IZR0-F1
#
_entry.id   AF-A0A2E8IZR0-F1
#
_cell.length_a   1.000
_cell.length_b   1.000
_cell.length_c   1.000
_cell.angle_alpha   90.00
_cell.angle_beta   90.00
_cell.angle_gamma   90.00
#
_symmetry.space_group_name_H-M   'P 1'
#
loop_
_entity.id
_entity.type
_entity.pdbx_description
1 polymer ?
#
loop_
_entity_poly.entity_id
_entity_poly.type
_entity_poly.pdbx_seq_one_letter_code
_entity_poly.pdbx_strand_id
1 'polypeptide(L)' 'MDVSKCFQMTLDGQAILNVKVQPAAKEEGIIGYNEWNGELKIAVKAIAEGGKANKALIH' A
#
# COMPACT_ATOMS: atom_id res chain seq x y z
N MET A 1 -11.39 0.25 -13.92
CA MET A 1 -11.09 -0.02 -12.50
C MET A 1 -11.39 1.23 -11.71
N ASP A 2 -12.38 1.16 -10.84
CA ASP A 2 -12.65 2.22 -9.87
C ASP A 2 -11.77 1.98 -8.63
N VAL A 3 -10.64 2.67 -8.57
CA VAL A 3 -9.68 2.61 -7.46
C VAL A 3 -10.06 3.57 -6.33
N SER A 4 -11.16 4.32 -6.45
CA SER A 4 -11.55 5.32 -5.45
C SER A 4 -11.76 4.73 -4.05
N LYS A 5 -12.09 3.43 -3.94
CA LYS A 5 -12.31 2.78 -2.64
C LYS A 5 -11.05 2.61 -1.80
N CYS A 6 -9.85 2.70 -2.39
CA CYS A 6 -8.62 2.68 -1.59
C CYS A 6 -8.29 4.05 -0.98
N PHE A 7 -9.03 5.09 -1.34
CA PHE A 7 -8.71 6.47 -0.98
C PHE A 7 -9.85 7.09 -0.18
N GLN A 8 -9.50 7.72 0.95
CA GLN A 8 -10.45 8.45 1.78
C GLN A 8 -9.83 9.77 2.23
N MET A 9 -10.63 10.83 2.24
CA MET A 9 -10.25 12.09 2.86
C MET A 9 -10.68 12.13 4.34
N THR A 10 -9.80 12.61 5.20
CA THR A 10 -10.12 12.93 6.59
C THR A 10 -10.75 14.32 6.69
N LEU A 11 -11.39 14.62 7.82
CA LEU A 11 -12.06 15.90 8.07
C LEU A 11 -11.10 17.11 8.07
N ASP A 12 -9.84 16.86 8.39
CA ASP A 12 -8.74 17.82 8.38
C ASP A 12 -8.00 17.86 7.03
N GLY A 13 -8.54 17.22 6.00
CA GLY A 13 -8.03 17.32 4.63
C GLY A 13 -6.82 16.45 4.32
N GLN A 14 -6.49 15.48 5.18
CA GLN A 14 -5.46 14.48 4.91
C GLN A 14 -6.03 13.34 4.07
N ALA A 15 -5.18 12.70 3.28
CA ALA A 15 -5.53 11.51 2.52
C ALA A 15 -5.14 10.24 3.29
N ILE A 16 -6.07 9.31 3.41
CA ILE A 16 -5.85 7.94 3.87
C ILE A 16 -5.87 7.04 2.64
N LEU A 17 -4.82 6.24 2.48
CA LEU A 17 -4.72 5.20 1.47
C LEU A 17 -4.70 3.82 2.11
N ASN A 18 -5.62 2.95 1.72
CA ASN A 18 -5.66 1.56 2.16
C ASN A 18 -4.67 0.72 1.34
N VAL A 19 -3.57 0.31 1.96
CA VAL A 19 -2.47 -0.40 1.29
C VAL A 19 -2.09 -1.69 2.00
N LYS A 20 -1.62 -2.65 1.21
CA LYS A 20 -0.99 -3.88 1.69
C LYS A 20 0.39 -4.06 1.11
N VAL A 21 1.35 -4.23 2.00
CA VAL A 21 2.75 -4.42 1.65
C VAL A 21 3.03 -5.90 1.38
N GLN A 22 3.59 -6.17 0.20
CA GLN A 22 4.20 -7.43 -0.18
C GLN A 22 5.72 -7.29 0.00
N PRO A 23 6.30 -7.85 1.09
CA PRO A 23 7.73 -7.75 1.37
C PRO A 23 8.55 -8.68 0.46
N ALA A 24 9.87 -8.48 0.47
CA ALA A 24 10.86 -9.33 -0.20
C ALA A 24 10.58 -9.59 -1.70
N ALA A 25 9.99 -8.61 -2.38
CA ALA A 25 9.72 -8.71 -3.80
C ALA A 25 10.97 -8.46 -4.63
N LYS A 26 11.02 -9.04 -5.84
CA LYS A 26 12.11 -8.80 -6.80
C LYS A 26 12.11 -7.36 -7.32
N GLU A 27 10.92 -6.81 -7.54
CA GLU A 27 10.68 -5.47 -8.07
C GLU A 27 9.75 -4.70 -7.12
N GLU A 28 9.85 -3.37 -7.15
CA GLU A 28 9.07 -2.48 -6.30
C GLU A 28 8.00 -1.78 -7.12
N GLY A 29 6.82 -1.59 -6.54
CA GLY A 29 5.71 -0.89 -7.20
C GLY A 29 4.33 -1.43 -6.84
N ILE A 30 3.31 -0.84 -7.47
CA ILE A 30 1.92 -1.29 -7.32
C ILE A 30 1.74 -2.57 -8.12
N ILE A 31 1.42 -3.67 -7.44
CA ILE A 31 1.28 -5.00 -8.05
C ILE A 31 -0.18 -5.46 -8.16
N GLY A 32 -1.12 -4.67 -7.66
CA GLY A 32 -2.54 -4.94 -7.87
C GLY A 32 -3.45 -4.14 -6.97
N TYR A 33 -4.74 -4.35 -7.17
CA TYR A 33 -5.81 -3.76 -6.40
C TYR A 33 -6.84 -4.84 -6.06
N ASN A 34 -7.29 -4.86 -4.82
CA ASN A 34 -8.35 -5.74 -4.37
C ASN A 34 -9.68 -4.99 -4.42
N GLU A 35 -10.49 -5.28 -5.44
CA GLU A 35 -11.76 -4.59 -5.70
C GLU A 35 -12.83 -4.84 -4.62
N TRP A 36 -12.70 -5.94 -3.88
CA TRP A 36 -13.66 -6.30 -2.82
C TRP A 36 -13.52 -5.40 -1.60
N ASN A 37 -12.30 -5.19 -1.12
CA ASN A 37 -12.01 -4.40 0.09
C ASN A 37 -11.34 -3.05 -0.18
N GLY A 38 -11.10 -2.69 -1.44
CA GLY A 38 -10.46 -1.43 -1.82
C GLY A 38 -8.99 -1.34 -1.39
N GLU A 39 -8.24 -2.44 -1.35
CA GLU A 39 -6.85 -2.46 -0.88
C GLU A 39 -5.86 -2.41 -2.05
N LEU A 40 -4.91 -1.46 -2.02
CA LEU A 40 -3.83 -1.37 -2.99
C LEU A 40 -2.65 -2.27 -2.57
N LYS A 41 -2.24 -3.21 -3.40
CA LYS A 41 -1.10 -4.08 -3.12
C LYS A 41 0.18 -3.47 -3.66
N ILE A 42 1.16 -3.28 -2.79
CA ILE A 42 2.45 -2.66 -3.11
C ILE A 42 3.57 -3.63 -2.77
N ALA A 43 4.42 -3.92 -3.74
CA ALA A 43 5.63 -4.70 -3.57
C ALA A 43 6.79 -3.81 -3.14
N VAL A 44 7.54 -4.27 -2.15
CA VAL A 44 8.79 -3.65 -1.68
C VAL A 44 9.89 -4.69 -1.60
N LYS A 45 11.14 -4.28 -1.86
CA LYS A 45 12.30 -5.18 -1.73
C LYS A 45 12.64 -5.49 -0.28
N ALA A 46 12.28 -4.58 0.63
CA ALA A 46 12.53 -4.74 2.05
C ALA A 46 11.86 -6.01 2.61
N ILE A 47 12.59 -6.72 3.46
CA ILE A 47 12.12 -7.92 4.15
C ILE A 47 11.16 -7.58 5.31
N ALA A 48 10.27 -8.50 5.66
CA ALA A 48 9.33 -8.37 6.77
C ALA A 48 10.00 -8.60 8.13
N GLU A 49 10.97 -7.73 8.48
CA GLU A 49 11.71 -7.80 9.73
C GLU A 49 11.61 -6.46 10.45
N GLY A 50 11.14 -6.43 11.69
CA GLY A 50 11.10 -5.20 12.51
C GLY A 50 10.35 -4.02 11.86
N GLY A 51 9.37 -4.30 10.98
CA GLY A 51 8.63 -3.27 10.24
C GLY A 51 9.41 -2.61 9.09
N LYS A 52 10.57 -3.14 8.68
CA LYS A 52 11.37 -2.62 7.55
C LYS A 52 10.53 -2.48 6.27
N ALA A 53 9.69 -3.47 5.94
CA ALA A 53 8.80 -3.41 4.79
C ALA A 53 7.80 -2.24 4.85
N ASN A 54 7.24 -1.95 6.02
CA ASN A 54 6.31 -0.83 6.19
C ASN A 54 7.03 0.52 6.11
N LYS A 55 8.24 0.61 6.67
CA LYS A 55 9.06 1.81 6.60
C LYS A 55 9.50 2.11 5.16
N ALA A 56 9.77 1.07 4.36
CA ALA A 56 10.14 1.21 2.96
C ALA A 56 9.03 1.80 2.08
N LEU A 57 7.77 1.81 2.53
CA LEU A 57 6.70 2.53 1.80
C LEU A 57 6.79 4.05 1.92
N ILE A 58 7.37 4.56 3.01
CA ILE A 58 7.29 5.99 3.39
C ILE A 58 8.62 6.70 3.08
N HIS A 59 9.65 5.96 2.68
CA HIS A 59 11.00 6.46 2.43
C HIS A 59 11.26 6.65 0.95
#